data_AF-A0A3P3U7E4-F1
#
_entry.id   AF-A0A3P3U7E4-F1
#
_cell.length_a   1.000
_cell.length_b   1.000
_cell.length_c   1.000
_cell.angle_alpha   90.00
_cell.angle_beta   90.00
_cell.angle_gamma   90.00
#
_symmetry.space_group_name_H-M   'P 1'
#
loop_
_entity.id
_entity.type
_entity.pdbx_description
1 polymer ?
#
loop_
_entity_poly.entity_id
_entity_poly.type
_entity_poly.pdbx_seq_one_letter_code
_entity_poly.pdbx_strand_id
1 'polypeptide(L)'
;MFQRKMIPLLAAMMTALMLVISGCGSAANNAASANKDTAAQAEASGANSTASPKVELLVSAAASLTESMDELKTIYETAHNDVNLTFNYGASGTLQQQIEQGAPADLFLSAGKKQMDALLDKGLIDSELSVNLLTNDLVLIVPGNSAVQINALEDLEQAGNIAIGTPESVPAGKYAQQTLSYFKLWDSLQPKLVLTKDVKQVLSYVETGNADAGFVYKTDAAVSDKVKIALTADPASHDPIEYPAGVLTGSQHPDEAKAFYEFLQTDEAMEVFKKYGFNPAE
;
A
#
# COMPACT_ATOMS: atom_id res chain seq x y z
N MET A 1 54.97 -2.40 -10.24
CA MET A 1 55.85 -1.93 -9.15
C MET A 1 54.97 -1.63 -7.95
N PHE A 2 55.15 -2.40 -6.87
CA PHE A 2 55.05 -2.07 -5.43
C PHE A 2 53.80 -1.31 -4.89
N GLN A 3 53.11 -1.61 -3.79
CA GLN A 3 53.02 -2.64 -2.71
C GLN A 3 51.62 -2.42 -2.04
N ARG A 4 50.80 -3.43 -1.72
CA ARG A 4 50.74 -4.26 -0.48
C ARG A 4 50.59 -3.51 0.88
N LYS A 5 49.47 -3.77 1.60
CA LYS A 5 49.30 -4.31 2.99
C LYS A 5 47.85 -3.99 3.48
N MET A 6 46.91 -4.91 3.74
CA MET A 6 46.75 -5.94 4.81
C MET A 6 46.67 -5.34 6.26
N ILE A 7 45.48 -5.25 6.91
CA ILE A 7 44.80 -6.19 7.89
C ILE A 7 45.35 -6.00 9.37
N PRO A 8 44.69 -6.32 10.55
CA PRO A 8 43.30 -6.68 11.00
C PRO A 8 42.80 -6.07 12.38
N LEU A 9 41.62 -6.55 12.84
CA LEU A 9 41.21 -6.99 14.21
C LEU A 9 40.97 -6.01 15.39
N LEU A 10 39.78 -6.13 16.02
CA LEU A 10 39.53 -6.40 17.46
C LEU A 10 37.99 -6.58 17.63
N ALA A 11 37.43 -7.79 17.84
CA ALA A 11 37.35 -8.62 19.05
C ALA A 11 36.46 -8.09 20.19
N ALA A 12 35.25 -8.67 20.27
CA ALA A 12 34.44 -9.09 21.43
C ALA A 12 34.40 -8.25 22.72
N MET A 13 33.18 -7.95 23.22
CA MET A 13 32.89 -8.13 24.65
C MET A 13 31.38 -8.34 24.92
N MET A 14 31.10 -9.48 25.55
CA MET A 14 29.84 -9.97 26.07
C MET A 14 29.78 -9.61 27.56
N THR A 15 28.72 -8.97 28.04
CA THR A 15 28.43 -8.91 29.49
C THR A 15 26.94 -8.93 29.74
N ALA A 16 26.48 -10.04 30.33
CA ALA A 16 25.21 -10.18 31.02
C ALA A 16 25.23 -9.39 32.34
N LEU A 17 24.08 -8.88 32.77
CA LEU A 17 23.89 -8.33 34.10
C LEU A 17 22.52 -8.75 34.67
N MET A 18 22.54 -9.67 35.63
CA MET A 18 21.47 -9.95 36.59
C MET A 18 21.93 -9.47 37.98
N LEU A 19 21.02 -8.82 38.71
CA LEU A 19 20.59 -9.08 40.11
C LEU A 19 20.04 -7.78 40.75
N VAL A 20 18.73 -7.71 41.04
CA VAL A 20 18.03 -7.93 42.33
C VAL A 20 18.34 -6.87 43.39
N ILE A 21 17.30 -6.14 43.86
CA ILE A 21 17.11 -5.78 45.28
C ILE A 21 15.61 -5.79 45.65
N SER A 22 15.36 -6.38 46.80
CA SER A 22 14.12 -6.67 47.54
C SER A 22 13.35 -5.46 48.09
N GLY A 23 12.07 -5.66 48.40
CA GLY A 23 11.27 -4.80 49.29
C GLY A 23 10.31 -5.63 50.17
N CYS A 24 10.49 -5.54 51.49
CA CYS A 24 9.82 -6.28 52.57
C CYS A 24 8.59 -5.56 53.17
N GLY A 25 7.75 -6.33 53.88
CA GLY A 25 6.94 -5.88 55.04
C GLY A 25 5.56 -6.57 55.12
N SER A 26 5.38 -7.69 55.84
CA SER A 26 5.06 -7.85 57.29
C SER A 26 3.72 -7.23 57.72
N ALA A 27 2.83 -7.82 58.51
CA ALA A 27 2.74 -9.10 59.22
C ALA A 27 1.30 -9.26 59.81
N ALA A 28 1.03 -10.43 60.39
CA ALA A 28 0.15 -10.71 61.53
C ALA A 28 -1.13 -11.55 61.26
N ASN A 29 -1.07 -12.76 61.82
CA ASN A 29 -2.09 -13.78 62.00
C ASN A 29 -2.98 -13.44 63.21
N ASN A 30 -4.28 -13.79 63.17
CA ASN A 30 -4.93 -14.47 64.30
C ASN A 30 -6.30 -15.11 63.95
N ALA A 31 -6.32 -16.42 64.13
CA ALA A 31 -7.36 -17.34 64.64
C ALA A 31 -8.87 -17.03 64.51
N ALA A 32 -9.53 -17.92 63.75
CA ALA A 32 -10.65 -18.80 64.10
C ALA A 32 -11.96 -18.24 64.72
N SER A 33 -13.08 -18.47 64.01
CA SER A 33 -14.27 -19.16 64.56
C SER A 33 -15.23 -19.60 63.43
N ALA A 34 -16.02 -20.64 63.72
CA ALA A 34 -16.75 -21.51 62.81
C ALA A 34 -18.17 -21.05 62.44
N ASN A 35 -18.65 -21.43 61.23
CA ASN A 35 -19.98 -22.02 60.97
C ASN A 35 -20.09 -22.43 59.49
N LYS A 36 -20.29 -23.72 59.17
CA LYS A 36 -21.54 -24.32 58.65
C LYS A 36 -22.28 -23.50 57.57
N ASP A 37 -22.22 -23.92 56.31
CA ASP A 37 -23.32 -24.69 55.67
C ASP A 37 -23.04 -25.00 54.18
N THR A 38 -23.00 -26.30 53.90
CA THR A 38 -23.66 -27.03 52.79
C THR A 38 -23.77 -26.42 51.39
N ALA A 39 -22.95 -26.95 50.49
CA ALA A 39 -23.20 -27.36 49.09
C ALA A 39 -24.36 -26.73 48.29
N ALA A 40 -23.98 -26.01 47.22
CA ALA A 40 -24.56 -26.15 45.88
C ALA A 40 -23.64 -25.47 44.84
N GLN A 41 -22.71 -26.24 44.27
CA GLN A 41 -22.04 -25.88 43.01
C GLN A 41 -23.00 -26.18 41.87
N ALA A 42 -23.45 -25.14 41.16
CA ALA A 42 -23.96 -25.25 39.81
C ALA A 42 -22.85 -24.75 38.88
N GLU A 43 -22.28 -25.68 38.13
CA GLU A 43 -21.24 -25.48 37.13
C GLU A 43 -21.77 -24.56 36.01
N ALA A 44 -21.34 -23.30 36.03
CA ALA A 44 -21.34 -22.50 34.81
C ALA A 44 -20.18 -23.00 33.95
N SER A 45 -20.50 -23.90 33.01
CA SER A 45 -19.61 -24.30 31.92
C SER A 45 -19.39 -23.07 31.03
N GLY A 46 -18.45 -22.23 31.44
CA GLY A 46 -17.89 -21.18 30.61
C GLY A 46 -17.09 -21.88 29.51
N ALA A 47 -17.74 -22.10 28.36
CA ALA A 47 -17.04 -22.37 27.12
C ALA A 47 -16.15 -21.16 26.83
N ASN A 48 -14.93 -21.20 27.36
CA ASN A 48 -13.86 -20.30 26.98
C ASN A 48 -13.49 -20.71 25.55
N SER A 49 -14.24 -20.18 24.56
CA SER A 49 -13.86 -20.30 23.16
C SER A 49 -12.56 -19.53 23.01
N THR A 50 -11.46 -20.25 23.14
CA THR A 50 -10.17 -19.80 22.66
C THR A 50 -10.36 -19.69 21.15
N ALA A 51 -10.66 -18.48 20.68
CA ALA A 51 -10.69 -18.18 19.26
C ALA A 51 -9.34 -18.64 18.69
N SER A 52 -9.37 -19.48 17.66
CA SER A 52 -8.15 -19.88 16.98
C SER A 52 -7.44 -18.62 16.49
N PRO A 53 -6.09 -18.57 16.53
CA PRO A 53 -5.35 -17.41 16.06
C PRO A 53 -5.72 -17.13 14.60
N LYS A 54 -5.99 -15.86 14.29
CA LYS A 54 -6.33 -15.45 12.93
C LYS A 54 -5.14 -15.63 11.99
N VAL A 55 -5.43 -15.97 10.74
CA VAL A 55 -4.47 -15.93 9.64
C VAL A 55 -4.21 -14.47 9.27
N GLU A 56 -2.95 -14.06 9.31
CA GLU A 56 -2.51 -12.72 8.92
C GLU A 56 -2.09 -12.75 7.45
N LEU A 57 -2.86 -12.11 6.57
CA LEU A 57 -2.51 -11.95 5.16
C LEU A 57 -1.92 -10.57 4.93
N LEU A 58 -0.71 -10.52 4.38
CA LEU A 58 -0.02 -9.28 4.02
C LEU A 58 -0.18 -8.98 2.54
N VAL A 59 -0.89 -7.89 2.23
CA VAL A 59 -1.16 -7.46 0.86
C VAL A 59 -0.31 -6.23 0.55
N SER A 60 0.60 -6.36 -0.43
CA SER A 60 1.35 -5.24 -0.97
C SER A 60 0.55 -4.58 -2.09
N ALA A 61 0.04 -3.37 -1.86
CA ALA A 61 -0.89 -2.72 -2.77
C ALA A 61 -0.40 -1.33 -3.19
N ALA A 62 -0.63 -0.97 -4.46
CA ALA A 62 -0.33 0.36 -4.96
C ALA A 62 -1.03 1.44 -4.11
N ALA A 63 -0.32 2.53 -3.82
CA ALA A 63 -0.82 3.60 -2.94
C ALA A 63 -2.17 4.20 -3.37
N SER A 64 -2.52 4.19 -4.67
CA SER A 64 -3.81 4.67 -5.14
C SER A 64 -5.00 3.78 -4.77
N LEU A 65 -4.76 2.56 -4.28
CA LEU A 65 -5.79 1.60 -3.88
C LEU A 65 -6.20 1.74 -2.41
N THR A 66 -5.53 2.59 -1.63
CA THR A 66 -5.66 2.64 -0.16
C THR A 66 -7.09 2.69 0.33
N GLU A 67 -7.89 3.67 -0.11
CA GLU A 67 -9.23 3.86 0.41
C GLU A 67 -10.18 2.72 0.00
N SER A 68 -10.06 2.22 -1.23
CA SER A 68 -10.84 1.05 -1.69
C SER A 68 -10.49 -0.22 -0.93
N MET A 69 -9.20 -0.47 -0.69
CA MET A 69 -8.73 -1.69 -0.03
C MET A 69 -9.05 -1.66 1.47
N ASP A 70 -9.05 -0.49 2.11
CA ASP A 70 -9.44 -0.34 3.51
C ASP A 70 -10.95 -0.62 3.71
N GLU A 71 -11.81 -0.20 2.77
CA GLU A 71 -13.24 -0.56 2.78
C GLU A 71 -13.44 -2.06 2.51
N LEU A 72 -12.77 -2.61 1.50
CA LEU A 72 -12.82 -4.05 1.18
C LEU A 72 -12.32 -4.91 2.33
N LYS A 73 -11.31 -4.46 3.08
CA LYS A 73 -10.87 -5.14 4.31
C LYS A 73 -12.00 -5.28 5.31
N THR A 74 -12.71 -4.19 5.56
CA THR A 74 -13.82 -4.18 6.52
C THR A 74 -14.92 -5.17 6.10
N ILE A 75 -15.24 -5.20 4.81
CA ILE A 75 -16.23 -6.12 4.24
C ILE A 75 -15.76 -7.57 4.37
N TYR A 76 -14.55 -7.87 3.90
CA TYR A 76 -14.01 -9.22 3.87
C TYR A 76 -13.86 -9.83 5.26
N GLU A 77 -13.30 -9.11 6.22
CA GLU A 77 -13.09 -9.60 7.60
C GLU A 77 -14.39 -9.76 8.39
N THR A 78 -15.46 -9.06 8.00
CA THR A 78 -16.78 -9.28 8.59
C THR A 78 -17.34 -10.66 8.20
N ALA A 79 -17.06 -11.11 6.98
CA ALA A 79 -17.46 -12.43 6.49
C ALA A 79 -16.46 -13.55 6.87
N HIS A 80 -15.18 -13.22 7.06
CA HIS A 80 -14.08 -14.16 7.34
C HIS A 80 -13.39 -13.79 8.66
N ASN A 81 -14.01 -14.20 9.78
CA ASN A 81 -13.54 -13.81 11.12
C ASN A 81 -12.21 -14.46 11.54
N ASP A 82 -11.75 -15.44 10.79
CA ASP A 82 -10.50 -16.18 10.90
C ASP A 82 -9.34 -15.54 10.13
N VAL A 83 -9.60 -14.51 9.31
CA VAL A 83 -8.58 -13.77 8.56
C VAL A 83 -8.43 -12.34 9.11
N ASN A 84 -7.21 -11.83 9.10
CA ASN A 84 -6.88 -10.41 9.28
C ASN A 84 -6.00 -9.97 8.12
N LEU A 85 -6.44 -8.93 7.41
CA LEU A 85 -5.71 -8.34 6.30
C LEU A 85 -4.80 -7.23 6.83
N THR A 86 -3.56 -7.22 6.37
CA THR A 86 -2.62 -6.12 6.62
C THR A 86 -2.12 -5.60 5.30
N PHE A 87 -1.94 -4.27 5.21
CA PHE A 87 -1.57 -3.63 3.96
C PHE A 87 -0.19 -2.98 4.04
N ASN A 88 0.64 -3.25 3.04
CA ASN A 88 1.84 -2.50 2.73
C ASN A 88 1.57 -1.63 1.50
N TYR A 89 1.19 -0.37 1.74
CA TYR A 89 0.92 0.58 0.65
C TYR A 89 2.19 1.29 0.19
N GLY A 90 2.34 1.45 -1.13
CA GLY A 90 3.47 2.18 -1.70
C GLY A 90 3.41 2.28 -3.21
N ALA A 91 4.45 2.89 -3.80
CA ALA A 91 4.61 2.84 -5.25
C ALA A 91 4.87 1.42 -5.73
N SER A 92 4.19 0.99 -6.78
CA SER A 92 4.24 -0.40 -7.25
C SER A 92 5.64 -0.86 -7.62
N GLY A 93 6.51 0.00 -8.15
CA GLY A 93 7.90 -0.35 -8.42
C GLY A 93 8.72 -0.55 -7.14
N THR A 94 8.48 0.25 -6.11
CA THR A 94 9.11 0.06 -4.79
C THR A 94 8.65 -1.27 -4.17
N LEU A 95 7.35 -1.55 -4.19
CA LEU A 95 6.79 -2.80 -3.66
C LEU A 95 7.30 -4.02 -4.44
N GLN A 96 7.31 -3.94 -5.77
CA GLN A 96 7.89 -4.97 -6.63
C GLN A 96 9.36 -5.24 -6.28
N GLN A 97 10.19 -4.20 -6.13
CA GLN A 97 11.59 -4.37 -5.71
C GLN A 97 11.72 -5.01 -4.31
N GLN A 98 10.85 -4.65 -3.36
CA GLN A 98 10.83 -5.26 -2.03
C GLN A 98 10.53 -6.76 -2.12
N ILE A 99 9.51 -7.15 -2.89
CA ILE A 99 9.14 -8.56 -3.11
C ILE A 99 10.31 -9.32 -3.76
N GLU A 100 10.95 -8.76 -4.78
CA GLU A 100 12.13 -9.36 -5.42
C GLU A 100 13.30 -9.57 -4.46
N GLN A 101 13.40 -8.74 -3.42
CA GLN A 101 14.41 -8.84 -2.37
C GLN A 101 13.98 -9.76 -1.21
N GLY A 102 12.81 -10.40 -1.30
CA GLY A 102 12.31 -11.36 -0.33
C GLY A 102 11.49 -10.75 0.80
N ALA A 103 10.97 -9.52 0.66
CA ALA A 103 9.97 -9.01 1.58
C ALA A 103 8.72 -9.92 1.53
N PRO A 104 8.15 -10.31 2.68
CA PRO A 104 6.96 -11.15 2.69
C PRO A 104 5.76 -10.38 2.11
N ALA A 105 4.96 -11.07 1.31
CA ALA A 105 3.65 -10.65 0.85
C ALA A 105 2.88 -11.89 0.36
N ASP A 106 1.56 -11.89 0.55
CA ASP A 106 0.66 -12.94 0.08
C ASP A 106 -0.03 -12.55 -1.23
N LEU A 107 -0.36 -11.26 -1.37
CA LEU A 107 -0.87 -10.70 -2.62
C LEU A 107 -0.10 -9.43 -3.01
N PHE A 108 -0.02 -9.19 -4.32
CA PHE A 108 0.47 -7.96 -4.89
C PHE A 108 -0.58 -7.35 -5.82
N LEU A 109 -0.93 -6.08 -5.58
CA LEU A 109 -1.77 -5.29 -6.47
C LEU A 109 -0.96 -4.10 -7.00
N SER A 110 -0.63 -4.14 -8.29
CA SER A 110 0.15 -3.09 -8.95
C SER A 110 -0.76 -2.03 -9.56
N ALA A 111 -0.25 -0.81 -9.76
CA ALA A 111 -0.86 0.22 -10.62
C ALA A 111 -0.20 0.28 -12.02
N GLY A 112 0.49 -0.79 -12.41
CA GLY A 112 1.14 -0.91 -13.69
C GLY A 112 1.50 -2.35 -14.02
N LYS A 113 1.16 -2.76 -15.25
CA LYS A 113 1.39 -4.11 -15.77
C LYS A 113 2.87 -4.51 -15.72
N LYS A 114 3.77 -3.58 -16.06
CA LYS A 114 5.23 -3.81 -16.06
C LYS A 114 5.76 -4.39 -14.75
N GLN A 115 5.27 -3.92 -13.61
CA GLN A 115 5.73 -4.41 -12.29
C GLN A 115 5.20 -5.81 -11.99
N MET A 116 3.97 -6.12 -12.39
CA MET A 116 3.43 -7.48 -12.27
C MET A 116 4.19 -8.45 -13.18
N ASP A 117 4.41 -8.06 -14.44
CA ASP A 117 5.16 -8.85 -15.42
C ASP A 117 6.57 -9.16 -14.91
N ALA A 118 7.27 -8.19 -14.29
CA ALA A 118 8.59 -8.42 -13.72
C ALA A 118 8.59 -9.50 -12.61
N LEU A 119 7.53 -9.59 -11.81
CA LEU A 119 7.39 -10.62 -10.78
C LEU A 119 6.96 -11.98 -11.37
N LEU A 120 6.09 -11.98 -12.38
CA LEU A 120 5.71 -13.18 -13.14
C LEU A 120 6.93 -13.80 -13.85
N ASP A 121 7.74 -12.98 -14.52
CA ASP A 121 8.97 -13.41 -15.22
C ASP A 121 9.98 -14.06 -14.26
N LYS A 122 9.95 -13.67 -12.98
CA LYS A 122 10.78 -14.22 -11.91
C LYS A 122 10.15 -15.40 -11.18
N GLY A 123 8.93 -15.80 -11.54
CA GLY A 123 8.17 -16.87 -10.89
C GLY A 123 7.75 -16.54 -9.45
N LEU A 124 7.68 -15.25 -9.10
CA LEU A 124 7.31 -14.78 -7.77
C LEU A 124 5.79 -14.64 -7.61
N ILE A 125 5.05 -14.53 -8.73
CA ILE A 125 3.60 -14.55 -8.78
C ILE A 125 3.15 -15.89 -9.37
N ASP A 126 2.10 -16.48 -8.82
CA ASP A 126 1.45 -17.65 -9.41
C ASP A 126 0.75 -17.23 -10.70
N SER A 127 1.21 -17.77 -11.83
CA SER A 127 0.68 -17.43 -13.16
C SER A 127 -0.79 -17.83 -13.36
N GLU A 128 -1.31 -18.78 -12.58
CA GLU A 128 -2.73 -19.15 -12.61
C GLU A 128 -3.59 -18.21 -11.75
N LEU A 129 -2.97 -17.46 -10.84
CA LEU A 129 -3.62 -16.51 -9.93
C LEU A 129 -3.11 -15.10 -10.20
N SER A 130 -3.19 -14.67 -11.46
CA SER A 130 -2.88 -13.32 -11.90
C SER A 130 -3.94 -12.82 -12.88
N VAL A 131 -4.50 -11.64 -12.63
CA VAL A 131 -5.50 -11.02 -13.50
C VAL A 131 -5.31 -9.51 -13.54
N ASN A 132 -5.60 -8.91 -14.68
CA ASN A 132 -5.85 -7.47 -14.75
C ASN A 132 -7.20 -7.22 -14.06
N LEU A 133 -7.20 -6.51 -12.93
CA LEU A 133 -8.40 -6.35 -12.11
C LEU A 133 -9.16 -5.07 -12.46
N LEU A 134 -8.42 -3.95 -12.55
CA LEU A 134 -9.00 -2.62 -12.72
C LEU A 134 -8.26 -1.82 -13.80
N THR A 135 -8.90 -0.75 -14.26
CA THR A 135 -8.30 0.30 -15.07
C THR A 135 -8.59 1.68 -14.46
N ASN A 136 -7.82 2.69 -14.88
CA ASN A 136 -7.94 4.06 -14.37
C ASN A 136 -7.53 5.10 -15.42
N ASP A 137 -7.73 6.37 -15.12
CA ASP A 137 -7.34 7.50 -15.96
C ASP A 137 -6.24 8.31 -15.27
N LEU A 138 -5.25 8.78 -16.04
CA LEU A 138 -4.29 9.77 -15.56
C LEU A 138 -4.90 11.16 -15.66
N VAL A 139 -4.81 11.94 -14.59
CA VAL A 139 -5.32 13.32 -14.53
C VAL A 139 -4.26 14.27 -14.03
N LEU A 140 -4.34 15.50 -14.51
CA LEU A 140 -3.62 16.63 -13.97
C LEU A 140 -4.53 17.37 -12.99
N ILE A 141 -4.11 17.44 -11.73
CA ILE A 141 -4.79 18.18 -10.67
C ILE A 141 -4.09 19.50 -10.38
N VAL A 142 -4.85 20.47 -9.90
CA VAL A 142 -4.38 21.74 -9.33
C VAL A 142 -5.08 21.98 -7.98
N PRO A 143 -4.57 22.86 -7.11
CA PRO A 143 -5.30 23.26 -5.90
C PRO A 143 -6.72 23.75 -6.26
N GLY A 144 -7.71 23.43 -5.45
CA GLY A 144 -9.11 23.80 -5.72
C GLY A 144 -9.29 25.32 -5.87
N ASN A 145 -8.57 26.08 -5.04
CA ASN A 145 -8.51 27.54 -5.06
C ASN A 145 -7.42 28.11 -5.99
N SER A 146 -6.81 27.30 -6.86
CA SER A 146 -5.73 27.74 -7.74
C SER A 146 -6.17 28.89 -8.64
N ALA A 147 -5.36 29.95 -8.66
CA ALA A 147 -5.45 31.06 -9.59
C ALA A 147 -4.82 30.74 -10.96
N VAL A 148 -4.02 29.67 -11.04
CA VAL A 148 -3.43 29.17 -12.28
C VAL A 148 -4.51 28.44 -13.07
N GLN A 149 -4.82 28.93 -14.27
CA GLN A 149 -5.71 28.25 -15.20
C GLN A 149 -4.89 27.40 -16.14
N ILE A 150 -5.08 26.09 -16.07
CA ILE A 150 -4.49 25.12 -17.00
C ILE A 150 -5.63 24.60 -17.87
N ASN A 151 -5.65 25.02 -19.13
CA ASN A 151 -6.62 24.61 -20.14
C ASN A 151 -6.01 23.65 -21.18
N ALA A 152 -4.69 23.65 -21.28
CA ALA A 152 -3.91 22.70 -22.08
C ALA A 152 -2.60 22.33 -21.35
N LEU A 153 -1.96 21.22 -21.74
CA LEU A 153 -0.73 20.78 -21.07
C LEU A 153 0.41 21.78 -21.25
N GLU A 154 0.42 22.53 -22.34
CA GLU A 154 1.38 23.60 -22.64
C GLU A 154 1.34 24.72 -21.59
N ASP A 155 0.21 24.94 -20.91
CA ASP A 155 0.09 25.95 -19.84
C ASP A 155 0.99 25.60 -18.62
N LEU A 156 1.44 24.35 -18.49
CA LEU A 156 2.44 23.94 -17.48
C LEU A 156 3.79 24.66 -17.64
N GLU A 157 4.10 25.17 -18.83
CA GLU A 157 5.29 26.01 -19.05
C GLU A 157 5.20 27.35 -18.32
N GLN A 158 4.01 27.77 -17.88
CA GLN A 158 3.79 28.95 -17.03
C GLN A 158 3.55 28.62 -15.55
N ALA A 159 3.31 27.34 -15.21
CA ALA A 159 3.21 26.90 -13.82
C ALA A 159 4.56 26.94 -13.10
N GLY A 160 4.55 27.02 -11.77
CA GLY A 160 5.73 26.84 -10.92
C GLY A 160 6.09 25.37 -10.78
N ASN A 161 5.91 24.80 -9.59
CA ASN A 161 6.28 23.41 -9.31
C ASN A 161 5.21 22.43 -9.81
N ILE A 162 5.64 21.33 -10.44
CA ILE A 162 4.76 20.27 -10.94
C ILE A 162 5.13 18.97 -10.25
N ALA A 163 4.25 18.44 -9.39
CA ALA A 163 4.51 17.20 -8.68
C ALA A 163 4.18 15.97 -9.55
N ILE A 164 5.12 15.03 -9.63
CA ILE A 164 4.91 13.72 -10.27
C ILE A 164 5.51 12.62 -9.41
N GLY A 165 4.98 11.40 -9.52
CA GLY A 165 5.68 10.23 -9.03
C GLY A 165 7.05 10.09 -9.70
N THR A 166 8.05 9.59 -8.97
CA THR A 166 9.37 9.27 -9.54
C THR A 166 9.20 8.23 -10.66
N PRO A 167 9.42 8.54 -11.96
CA PRO A 167 9.03 7.68 -13.08
C PRO A 167 9.68 6.29 -13.08
N GLU A 168 10.83 6.14 -12.42
CA GLU A 168 11.55 4.89 -12.30
C GLU A 168 10.85 3.87 -11.38
N SER A 169 10.08 4.34 -10.39
CA SER A 169 9.45 3.49 -9.36
C SER A 169 7.93 3.66 -9.23
N VAL A 170 7.38 4.79 -9.67
CA VAL A 170 5.96 5.14 -9.53
C VAL A 170 5.28 5.05 -10.90
N PRO A 171 4.34 4.10 -11.12
CA PRO A 171 3.62 3.98 -12.39
C PRO A 171 2.94 5.29 -12.86
N ALA A 172 2.26 6.02 -11.97
CA ALA A 172 1.67 7.33 -12.31
C ALA A 172 2.71 8.34 -12.83
N GLY A 173 3.91 8.33 -12.24
CA GLY A 173 5.04 9.11 -12.72
C GLY A 173 5.52 8.70 -14.11
N LYS A 174 5.51 7.40 -14.40
CA LYS A 174 5.85 6.88 -15.71
C LYS A 174 4.82 7.27 -16.77
N TYR A 175 3.53 7.16 -16.46
CA TYR A 175 2.47 7.60 -17.37
C TYR A 175 2.54 9.12 -17.59
N ALA A 176 2.79 9.92 -16.55
CA ALA A 176 3.01 11.36 -16.69
C ALA A 176 4.22 11.67 -17.60
N GLN A 177 5.33 10.95 -17.43
CA GLN A 177 6.49 11.08 -18.33
C GLN A 177 6.13 10.76 -19.78
N GLN A 178 5.36 9.69 -20.02
CA GLN A 178 4.91 9.32 -21.36
C GLN A 178 4.02 10.41 -21.97
N THR A 179 3.00 10.87 -21.24
CA THR A 179 2.12 11.96 -21.66
C THR A 179 2.91 13.21 -22.02
N LEU A 180 3.77 13.68 -21.11
CA LEU A 180 4.57 14.89 -21.35
C LEU A 180 5.55 14.70 -22.51
N SER A 181 6.11 13.50 -22.70
CA SER A 181 7.00 13.20 -23.84
C SER A 181 6.24 13.18 -25.16
N TYR A 182 5.03 12.63 -25.18
CA TYR A 182 4.14 12.61 -26.36
C TYR A 182 3.85 14.03 -26.86
N PHE A 183 3.57 14.95 -25.94
CA PHE A 183 3.37 16.38 -26.24
C PHE A 183 4.67 17.19 -26.35
N LYS A 184 5.85 16.55 -26.26
CA LYS A 184 7.18 17.18 -26.34
C LYS A 184 7.44 18.25 -25.26
N LEU A 185 6.80 18.11 -24.11
CA LEU A 185 6.91 19.01 -22.95
C LEU A 185 7.86 18.46 -21.87
N TRP A 186 8.20 17.16 -21.91
CA TRP A 186 9.00 16.54 -20.85
C TRP A 186 10.30 17.30 -20.56
N ASP A 187 11.11 17.54 -21.60
CA ASP A 187 12.43 18.17 -21.47
C ASP A 187 12.34 19.61 -20.94
N SER A 188 11.35 20.40 -21.39
CA SER A 188 11.20 21.79 -20.95
C SER A 188 10.68 21.90 -19.52
N LEU A 189 9.88 20.92 -19.07
CA LEU A 189 9.31 20.89 -17.74
C LEU A 189 10.22 20.25 -16.69
N GLN A 190 11.26 19.50 -17.05
CA GLN A 190 12.15 18.82 -16.09
C GLN A 190 12.63 19.71 -14.93
N PRO A 191 13.05 20.98 -15.14
CA PRO A 191 13.52 21.85 -14.05
C PRO A 191 12.44 22.20 -13.02
N LYS A 192 11.16 21.98 -13.34
CA LYS A 192 10.00 22.27 -12.49
C LYS A 192 9.43 21.04 -11.80
N LEU A 193 9.89 19.85 -12.19
CA LEU A 193 9.34 18.59 -11.68
C LEU A 193 9.78 18.37 -10.23
N VAL A 194 8.79 18.14 -9.37
CA VAL A 194 8.99 17.68 -7.99
C VAL A 194 8.68 16.19 -7.96
N LEU A 195 9.73 15.37 -7.87
CA LEU A 195 9.60 13.92 -7.84
C LEU A 195 9.16 13.44 -6.45
N THR A 196 8.14 12.60 -6.40
CA THR A 196 7.57 12.05 -5.16
C THR A 196 7.75 10.54 -5.08
N LYS A 197 7.60 10.00 -3.86
CA LYS A 197 7.74 8.57 -3.59
C LYS A 197 6.56 7.74 -4.08
N ASP A 198 5.38 8.34 -4.20
CA ASP A 198 4.12 7.73 -4.66
C ASP A 198 3.10 8.83 -5.03
N VAL A 199 1.94 8.40 -5.54
CA VAL A 199 0.87 9.31 -5.99
C VAL A 199 0.13 10.02 -4.85
N LYS A 200 0.08 9.42 -3.65
CA LYS A 200 -0.53 10.08 -2.48
C LYS A 200 0.32 11.26 -2.01
N GLN A 201 1.64 11.17 -2.16
CA GLN A 201 2.51 12.32 -1.93
C GLN A 201 2.36 13.40 -3.01
N VAL A 202 2.08 13.05 -4.27
CA VAL A 202 1.72 14.05 -5.30
C VAL A 202 0.45 14.79 -4.88
N LEU A 203 -0.61 14.05 -4.56
CA LEU A 203 -1.89 14.61 -4.13
C LEU A 203 -1.67 15.57 -2.94
N SER A 204 -0.96 15.12 -1.91
CA SER A 204 -0.65 15.94 -0.73
C SER A 204 0.07 17.25 -1.08
N TYR A 205 1.05 17.21 -2.00
CA TYR A 205 1.78 18.42 -2.40
C TYR A 205 0.89 19.44 -3.11
N VAL A 206 -0.06 18.97 -3.91
CA VAL A 206 -1.04 19.83 -4.59
C VAL A 206 -2.07 20.36 -3.57
N GLU A 207 -2.57 19.52 -2.66
CA GLU A 207 -3.49 19.95 -1.60
C GLU A 207 -2.91 21.07 -0.73
N THR A 208 -1.62 21.00 -0.41
CA THR A 208 -0.95 21.99 0.44
C THR A 208 -0.37 23.18 -0.33
N GLY A 209 -0.51 23.21 -1.66
CA GLY A 209 0.06 24.25 -2.51
C GLY A 209 1.60 24.25 -2.57
N ASN A 210 2.24 23.12 -2.22
CA ASN A 210 3.69 22.94 -2.41
C ASN A 210 4.03 22.69 -3.89
N ALA A 211 3.05 22.24 -4.68
CA ALA A 211 3.07 22.17 -6.12
C ALA A 211 1.83 22.84 -6.71
N ASP A 212 2.00 23.55 -7.82
CA ASP A 212 0.92 24.28 -8.50
C ASP A 212 0.03 23.32 -9.30
N ALA A 213 0.61 22.20 -9.73
CA ALA A 213 -0.08 21.11 -10.40
C ALA A 213 0.57 19.77 -10.06
N GLY A 214 -0.14 18.67 -10.31
CA GLY A 214 0.46 17.35 -10.22
C GLY A 214 -0.30 16.28 -10.99
N PHE A 215 0.41 15.24 -11.40
CA PHE A 215 -0.19 14.10 -12.10
C PHE A 215 -0.51 12.98 -11.12
N VAL A 216 -1.80 12.63 -11.06
CA VAL A 216 -2.34 11.56 -10.20
C VAL A 216 -3.32 10.72 -11.00
N TYR A 217 -3.84 9.64 -10.41
CA TYR A 217 -4.97 8.96 -11.01
C TYR A 217 -6.27 9.67 -10.67
N LYS A 218 -7.29 9.51 -11.52
CA LYS A 218 -8.62 10.08 -11.30
C LYS A 218 -9.22 9.67 -9.95
N THR A 219 -8.96 8.44 -9.51
CA THR A 219 -9.39 7.92 -8.20
C THR A 219 -8.71 8.65 -7.03
N ASP A 220 -7.43 9.02 -7.15
CA ASP A 220 -6.74 9.82 -6.14
C ASP A 220 -7.33 11.24 -6.04
N ALA A 221 -7.69 11.83 -7.19
CA ALA A 221 -8.35 13.14 -7.19
C ALA A 221 -9.77 13.08 -6.58
N ALA A 222 -10.50 11.97 -6.80
CA ALA A 222 -11.88 11.81 -6.35
C ALA A 222 -12.05 11.73 -4.82
N VAL A 223 -11.01 11.35 -4.09
CA VAL A 223 -11.04 11.25 -2.61
C VAL A 223 -10.72 12.57 -1.89
N SER A 224 -10.38 13.65 -2.62
CA SER A 224 -10.02 14.94 -2.06
C SER A 224 -10.97 16.05 -2.48
N ASP A 225 -11.36 16.91 -1.53
CA ASP A 225 -12.14 18.13 -1.77
C ASP A 225 -11.27 19.39 -1.94
N LYS A 226 -9.94 19.24 -1.81
CA LYS A 226 -8.96 20.35 -1.82
C LYS A 226 -8.31 20.56 -3.18
N VAL A 227 -8.49 19.64 -4.11
CA VAL A 227 -7.95 19.72 -5.47
C VAL A 227 -9.08 19.68 -6.48
N LYS A 228 -8.78 20.06 -7.71
CA LYS A 228 -9.67 19.89 -8.86
C LYS A 228 -8.88 19.33 -10.03
N ILE A 229 -9.55 18.51 -10.84
CA ILE A 229 -9.00 18.02 -12.10
C ILE A 229 -9.00 19.18 -13.08
N ALA A 230 -7.81 19.57 -13.55
CA ALA A 230 -7.64 20.56 -14.61
C ALA A 230 -7.77 19.89 -15.98
N LEU A 231 -7.10 18.75 -16.17
CA LEU A 231 -7.09 17.99 -17.42
C LEU A 231 -7.12 16.48 -17.15
N THR A 232 -7.70 15.73 -18.08
CA THR A 232 -7.51 14.28 -18.19
C THR A 232 -6.52 14.03 -19.31
N ALA A 233 -5.52 13.18 -19.09
CA ALA A 233 -4.55 12.86 -20.13
C ALA A 233 -5.24 12.12 -21.29
N ASP A 234 -4.78 12.39 -22.51
CA ASP A 234 -5.21 11.62 -23.68
C ASP A 234 -4.76 10.17 -23.52
N PRO A 235 -5.66 9.16 -23.58
CA PRO A 235 -5.28 7.75 -23.50
C PRO A 235 -4.25 7.32 -24.57
N ALA A 236 -4.16 8.03 -25.70
CA ALA A 236 -3.14 7.77 -26.73
C ALA A 236 -1.73 8.27 -26.34
N SER A 237 -1.60 9.04 -25.25
CA SER A 237 -0.35 9.68 -24.83
C SER A 237 0.49 8.83 -23.86
N HIS A 238 -0.04 7.73 -23.36
CA HIS A 238 0.62 6.84 -22.41
C HIS A 238 0.15 5.39 -22.60
N ASP A 239 0.85 4.44 -21.98
CA ASP A 239 0.40 3.05 -21.98
C ASP A 239 -0.91 2.91 -21.18
N PRO A 240 -1.77 1.90 -21.45
CA PRO A 240 -2.97 1.65 -20.66
C PRO A 240 -2.68 1.52 -19.16
N ILE A 241 -3.52 2.15 -18.34
CA ILE A 241 -3.37 2.14 -16.89
C ILE A 241 -4.17 0.97 -16.34
N GLU A 242 -3.48 -0.13 -16.12
CA GLU A 242 -4.04 -1.37 -15.60
C GLU A 242 -3.54 -1.66 -14.19
N TYR A 243 -4.43 -2.26 -13.38
CA TYR A 243 -4.14 -2.70 -12.03
C TYR A 243 -4.22 -4.22 -11.93
N PRO A 244 -3.12 -4.93 -12.22
CA PRO A 244 -3.11 -6.36 -12.03
C PRO A 244 -3.03 -6.72 -10.54
N ALA A 245 -3.78 -7.76 -10.17
CA ALA A 245 -3.68 -8.44 -8.90
C ALA A 245 -3.07 -9.82 -9.10
N GLY A 246 -2.23 -10.26 -8.17
CA GLY A 246 -1.65 -11.59 -8.22
C GLY A 246 -1.27 -12.14 -6.84
N VAL A 247 -1.37 -13.46 -6.70
CA VAL A 247 -0.97 -14.18 -5.49
C VAL A 247 0.52 -14.55 -5.58
N LEU A 248 1.28 -14.31 -4.51
CA LEU A 248 2.70 -14.63 -4.47
C LEU A 248 2.92 -16.14 -4.28
N THR A 249 3.83 -16.74 -5.04
CA THR A 249 4.21 -18.16 -4.90
C THR A 249 4.85 -18.47 -3.55
N GLY A 250 5.39 -17.46 -2.87
CA GLY A 250 5.99 -17.56 -1.54
C GLY A 250 5.02 -17.38 -0.36
N SER A 251 3.72 -17.19 -0.61
CA SER A 251 2.72 -17.04 0.45
C SER A 251 2.76 -18.23 1.41
N GLN A 252 2.65 -17.95 2.71
CA GLN A 252 2.53 -18.99 3.75
C GLN A 252 1.07 -19.41 3.98
N HIS A 253 0.13 -18.72 3.33
CA HIS A 253 -1.32 -18.85 3.46
C HIS A 253 -1.98 -18.86 2.07
N PRO A 254 -1.61 -19.81 1.19
CA PRO A 254 -2.00 -19.78 -0.22
C PRO A 254 -3.51 -19.92 -0.43
N ASP A 255 -4.20 -20.68 0.42
CA ASP A 255 -5.65 -20.88 0.32
C ASP A 255 -6.41 -19.60 0.70
N GLU A 256 -6.01 -18.95 1.79
CA GLU A 256 -6.60 -17.68 2.23
C GLU A 256 -6.25 -16.53 1.27
N ALA A 257 -5.02 -16.53 0.75
CA ALA A 257 -4.58 -15.55 -0.25
C ALA A 257 -5.38 -15.68 -1.55
N LYS A 258 -5.60 -16.91 -2.02
CA LYS A 258 -6.45 -17.20 -3.17
C LYS A 258 -7.90 -16.79 -2.92
N ALA A 259 -8.45 -17.09 -1.75
CA ALA A 259 -9.82 -16.70 -1.39
C ALA A 259 -10.01 -15.17 -1.42
N PHE A 260 -9.04 -14.41 -0.90
CA PHE A 260 -9.09 -12.95 -0.98
C PHE A 260 -8.90 -12.44 -2.42
N TYR A 261 -8.00 -13.05 -3.20
CA TYR A 261 -7.83 -12.76 -4.63
C TYR A 261 -9.12 -12.97 -5.44
N GLU A 262 -9.84 -14.06 -5.17
CA GLU A 262 -11.15 -14.34 -5.79
C GLU A 262 -12.23 -13.37 -5.32
N PHE A 263 -12.24 -13.02 -4.03
CA PHE A 263 -13.15 -12.01 -3.49
C PHE A 263 -13.01 -10.66 -4.20
N LEU A 264 -11.77 -10.21 -4.46
CA LEU A 264 -11.50 -8.96 -5.16
C LEU A 264 -12.13 -8.88 -6.56
N GLN A 265 -12.46 -10.03 -7.16
CA GLN A 265 -13.08 -10.13 -8.49
C GLN A 265 -14.61 -10.24 -8.45
N THR A 266 -15.21 -10.29 -7.27
CA THR A 266 -16.67 -10.39 -7.10
C THR A 266 -17.38 -9.08 -7.43
N ASP A 267 -18.67 -9.16 -7.75
CA ASP A 267 -19.52 -7.98 -7.96
C ASP A 267 -19.52 -7.05 -6.72
N GLU A 268 -19.53 -7.61 -5.51
CA GLU A 268 -19.48 -6.83 -4.27
C GLU A 268 -18.19 -6.00 -4.18
N ALA A 269 -17.04 -6.62 -4.46
CA ALA A 269 -15.78 -5.90 -4.47
C ALA A 269 -15.70 -4.86 -5.61
N MET A 270 -16.21 -5.22 -6.79
CA MET A 270 -16.26 -4.31 -7.94
C MET A 270 -17.11 -3.08 -7.69
N GLU A 271 -18.22 -3.18 -6.95
CA GLU A 271 -19.02 -2.01 -6.58
C GLU A 271 -18.25 -1.05 -5.66
N VAL A 272 -17.42 -1.57 -4.75
CA VAL A 272 -16.52 -0.72 -3.94
C VAL A 272 -15.49 -0.04 -4.82
N PHE A 273 -14.84 -0.77 -5.73
CA PHE A 273 -13.87 -0.16 -6.65
C PHE A 273 -14.50 0.95 -7.52
N LYS A 274 -15.70 0.72 -8.07
CA LYS A 274 -16.46 1.73 -8.84
C LYS A 274 -16.84 2.93 -7.99
N LYS A 275 -17.23 2.74 -6.73
CA LYS A 275 -17.52 3.84 -5.78
C LYS A 275 -16.32 4.78 -5.62
N TYR A 276 -15.09 4.24 -5.66
CA TYR A 276 -13.85 5.03 -5.63
C TYR A 276 -13.37 5.53 -7.01
N GLY A 277 -14.08 5.18 -8.08
CA GLY A 277 -13.85 5.68 -9.44
C GLY A 277 -12.97 4.80 -10.33
N PHE A 278 -12.62 3.59 -9.87
CA PHE A 278 -11.97 2.59 -10.74
C PHE A 278 -12.98 1.99 -11.71
N ASN A 279 -12.49 1.54 -12.86
CA ASN A 279 -13.27 0.71 -13.77
C ASN A 279 -12.78 -0.74 -13.69
N PRO A 280 -13.64 -1.75 -13.86
CA PRO A 280 -13.18 -3.12 -14.08
C PRO A 280 -12.31 -3.21 -15.33
N ALA A 281 -11.31 -4.08 -15.32
CA ALA A 281 -10.61 -4.46 -16.56
C ALA A 281 -11.52 -5.36 -17.41
N GLU A 282 -11.36 -5.30 -18.75
CA GLU A 282 -12.11 -6.12 -19.72
C GLU A 282 -11.58 -7.55 -19.84
#